data_AF-A0A811L8I0-F1
#
_entry.id   AF-A0A811L8I0-F1
#
_cell.length_a   1.000
_cell.length_b   1.000
_cell.length_c   1.000
_cell.angle_alpha   90.00
_cell.angle_beta   90.00
_cell.angle_gamma   90.00
#
_symmetry.space_group_name_H-M   'P 1'
#
loop_
_entity.id
_entity.type
_entity.pdbx_description
1 polymer ?
#
loop_
_entity_poly.entity_id
_entity_poly.type
_entity_poly.pdbx_seq_one_letter_code
_entity_poly.pdbx_strand_id
1 'polypeptide(L)'
;MIYPSKTADNNKALSPSYVSTERLDNFVHVLQHASKCKSTSCRGSCMRMKLVMEHFVTCQQCEVCRKFFSAVFYHSSHCGKKDCKTLYCNQTKQKINQVLSH
;
A
#
# COMPACT_ATOMS: atom_id res chain seq x y z
N MET A 1 -24.05 -3.95 29.98
CA MET A 1 -22.66 -3.46 29.96
C MET A 1 -22.68 -2.15 29.19
N ILE A 2 -22.43 -1.05 29.88
CA ILE A 2 -22.49 0.35 29.42
C ILE A 2 -21.06 0.87 29.34
N TYR A 3 -20.72 1.69 28.33
CA TYR A 3 -19.92 2.95 28.39
C TYR A 3 -19.63 3.45 26.95
N PRO A 4 -19.42 4.77 26.68
CA PRO A 4 -20.49 5.72 26.36
C PRO A 4 -20.26 6.55 25.06
N SER A 5 -21.21 7.45 24.78
CA SER A 5 -21.30 8.47 23.72
C SER A 5 -20.16 9.52 23.64
N LYS A 6 -19.96 10.10 22.45
CA LYS A 6 -19.62 11.53 22.10
C LYS A 6 -19.10 11.55 20.65
N THR A 7 -19.47 12.41 19.71
CA THR A 7 -20.36 13.58 19.60
C THR A 7 -20.54 13.80 18.09
N ALA A 8 -21.74 14.19 17.67
CA ALA A 8 -21.97 14.71 16.33
C ALA A 8 -21.24 16.04 16.16
N ASP A 9 -20.52 16.21 15.06
CA ASP A 9 -20.26 17.55 14.53
C ASP A 9 -20.35 17.54 13.00
N ASN A 10 -20.94 18.62 12.52
CA ASN A 10 -21.59 18.78 11.24
C ASN A 10 -20.59 19.35 10.22
N ASN A 11 -20.86 19.08 8.93
CA ASN A 11 -20.52 19.97 7.81
C ASN A 11 -19.04 20.05 7.36
N LYS A 12 -18.67 19.28 6.32
CA LYS A 12 -17.77 19.81 5.28
C LYS A 12 -17.96 19.13 3.93
N ALA A 13 -18.26 19.98 2.95
CA ALA A 13 -18.56 19.69 1.55
C ALA A 13 -17.42 18.98 0.77
N LEU A 14 -17.86 18.28 -0.29
CA LEU A 14 -17.18 17.96 -1.57
C LEU A 14 -15.73 17.46 -1.54
N SER A 15 -15.50 16.19 -1.93
CA SER A 15 -14.39 15.81 -2.84
C SER A 15 -14.45 14.32 -3.27
N PRO A 16 -13.93 13.97 -4.46
CA PRO A 16 -14.17 12.69 -5.11
C PRO A 16 -13.44 11.55 -4.39
N SER A 17 -14.22 10.63 -3.80
CA SER A 17 -13.79 9.29 -3.36
C SER A 17 -12.45 9.22 -2.61
N TYR A 18 -12.46 9.62 -1.33
CA TYR A 18 -11.49 9.10 -0.35
C TYR A 18 -11.60 7.57 -0.36
N VAL A 19 -10.72 6.90 -1.09
CA VAL A 19 -10.45 5.49 -0.81
C VAL A 19 -9.98 5.49 0.63
N SER A 20 -10.69 4.77 1.50
CA SER A 20 -10.39 4.77 2.92
C SER A 20 -8.91 4.48 3.14
N THR A 21 -8.19 5.34 3.85
CA THR A 21 -6.76 5.15 4.17
C THR A 21 -6.54 3.77 4.76
N GLU A 22 -7.51 3.28 5.54
CA GLU A 22 -7.59 1.92 6.07
C GLU A 22 -7.42 0.81 5.01
N ARG A 23 -8.02 0.94 3.81
CA ARG A 23 -7.87 -0.06 2.74
C ARG A 23 -6.44 -0.08 2.21
N LEU A 24 -5.82 1.09 2.10
CA LEU A 24 -4.44 1.24 1.64
C LEU A 24 -3.46 0.71 2.69
N ASP A 25 -3.70 1.01 3.97
CA ASP A 25 -2.94 0.50 5.10
C ASP A 25 -2.99 -1.03 5.17
N ASN A 26 -4.19 -1.61 5.04
CA ASN A 26 -4.37 -3.06 4.98
C ASN A 26 -3.61 -3.67 3.79
N PHE A 27 -3.66 -3.03 2.63
CA PHE A 27 -2.94 -3.49 1.44
C PHE A 27 -1.42 -3.42 1.66
N VAL A 28 -0.92 -2.34 2.24
CA VAL A 28 0.50 -2.17 2.60
C VAL A 28 0.93 -3.23 3.61
N HIS A 29 0.12 -3.54 4.62
CA HIS A 29 0.42 -4.59 5.58
C HIS A 29 0.58 -5.96 4.89
N VAL A 30 -0.34 -6.32 4.00
CA VAL A 30 -0.25 -7.55 3.20
C VAL A 30 0.98 -7.54 2.28
N LEU A 31 1.27 -6.41 1.62
CA LEU A 31 2.44 -6.23 0.76
C LEU A 31 3.75 -6.43 1.52
N GLN A 32 3.90 -5.80 2.69
CA GLN A 32 5.08 -5.92 3.55
C GLN A 32 5.31 -7.35 4.00
N HIS A 33 4.24 -8.07 4.32
CA HIS A 33 4.30 -9.49 4.65
C HIS A 33 4.69 -10.32 3.43
N ALA A 34 3.95 -10.20 2.32
CA ALA A 34 4.16 -10.98 1.10
C ALA A 34 5.58 -10.82 0.54
N SER A 35 6.14 -9.60 0.61
CA SER A 35 7.52 -9.29 0.20
C SER A 35 8.60 -10.11 0.93
N LYS A 36 8.32 -10.58 2.15
CA LYS A 36 9.27 -11.33 2.98
C LYS A 36 8.86 -12.79 3.14
N CYS A 37 7.63 -13.13 2.77
CA CYS A 37 7.03 -14.42 3.06
C CYS A 37 7.51 -15.48 2.07
N LYS A 38 8.21 -16.50 2.58
CA LYS A 38 8.66 -17.66 1.80
C LYS A 38 7.73 -18.89 1.92
N SER A 39 6.72 -18.82 2.80
CA SER A 39 5.79 -19.93 3.00
C SER A 39 4.88 -20.13 1.78
N THR A 40 4.64 -21.40 1.43
CA THR A 40 3.70 -21.87 0.42
C THR A 40 2.28 -22.08 0.97
N SER A 41 2.11 -22.08 2.30
CA SER A 41 0.84 -22.33 3.00
C SER A 41 0.30 -21.10 3.75
N CYS A 42 0.55 -19.91 3.22
CA CYS A 42 0.09 -18.67 3.85
C CYS A 42 -1.39 -18.34 3.55
N ARG A 43 -1.96 -17.35 4.27
CA ARG A 43 -3.33 -16.86 4.03
C ARG A 43 -3.54 -16.42 2.58
N GLY A 44 -4.76 -16.56 2.08
CA GLY A 44 -5.13 -16.23 0.69
C GLY A 44 -4.71 -14.82 0.23
N SER A 45 -4.78 -13.82 1.11
CA SER A 45 -4.34 -12.45 0.78
C SER A 45 -2.84 -12.37 0.45
N CYS A 46 -1.99 -13.12 1.16
CA CYS A 46 -0.56 -13.19 0.87
C CYS A 46 -0.31 -13.85 -0.49
N MET A 47 -0.98 -14.98 -0.76
CA MET A 47 -0.85 -15.69 -2.04
C MET A 47 -1.27 -14.81 -3.22
N ARG A 48 -2.42 -14.13 -3.11
CA ARG A 48 -2.88 -13.19 -4.15
C ARG A 48 -1.88 -12.03 -4.34
N MET A 49 -1.32 -11.49 -3.27
CA MET A 49 -0.34 -10.42 -3.36
C MET A 49 0.94 -10.88 -4.08
N LYS A 50 1.41 -12.11 -3.83
CA LYS A 50 2.56 -12.68 -4.55
C LYS A 50 2.29 -12.76 -6.06
N LEU A 51 1.10 -13.22 -6.46
CA LEU A 51 0.71 -13.26 -7.89
C LEU A 51 0.69 -11.85 -8.50
N VAL A 52 0.23 -10.83 -7.77
CA VAL A 52 0.28 -9.44 -8.23
C VAL A 52 1.72 -8.96 -8.39
N MET A 53 2.61 -9.31 -7.45
CA MET A 53 4.03 -8.96 -7.52
C MET A 53 4.72 -9.59 -8.73
N GLU A 54 4.39 -10.86 -9.04
CA GLU A 54 4.88 -11.57 -10.23
C GLU A 54 4.33 -10.95 -11.52
N HIS A 55 3.03 -10.66 -11.57
CA HIS A 55 2.40 -9.98 -12.70
C HIS A 55 3.00 -8.60 -12.97
N PHE A 56 3.33 -7.85 -11.91
CA PHE A 56 3.89 -6.50 -12.03
C PHE A 56 5.26 -6.46 -12.72
N VAL A 57 5.97 -7.59 -12.77
CA VAL A 57 7.24 -7.72 -13.50
C VAL A 57 7.03 -7.58 -15.02
N THR A 58 5.91 -8.09 -15.55
CA THR A 58 5.62 -8.13 -16.99
C THR A 58 4.56 -7.13 -17.43
N CYS A 59 3.76 -6.59 -16.50
CA CYS A 59 2.70 -5.64 -16.78
C CYS A 59 2.67 -4.52 -15.73
N GLN A 60 2.63 -3.26 -16.17
CA GLN A 60 2.55 -2.10 -15.26
C GLN A 60 1.39 -1.16 -15.57
N GLN A 61 0.59 -1.47 -16.61
CA GLN A 61 -0.41 -0.54 -17.16
C GLN A 61 -1.86 -0.90 -16.80
N CYS A 62 -2.11 -2.14 -16.33
CA CYS A 62 -3.46 -2.58 -15.98
C CYS A 62 -3.95 -2.01 -14.64
N GLU A 63 -5.26 -2.09 -14.39
CA GLU A 63 -5.88 -1.58 -13.15
C GLU A 63 -5.29 -2.16 -11.87
N VAL A 64 -4.97 -3.46 -11.87
CA VAL A 64 -4.39 -4.15 -10.72
C VAL A 64 -3.00 -3.59 -10.42
N CYS A 65 -2.19 -3.38 -11.46
CA CYS A 65 -0.86 -2.80 -11.35
C CYS A 65 -0.88 -1.34 -10.90
N ARG A 66 -1.86 -0.55 -11.37
CA ARG A 66 -2.07 0.82 -10.87
C ARG A 66 -2.36 0.84 -9.38
N LYS A 67 -3.28 -0.01 -8.90
CA LYS A 67 -3.62 -0.13 -7.47
C LYS A 67 -2.43 -0.61 -6.64
N PHE A 68 -1.69 -1.60 -7.14
CA PHE A 68 -0.47 -2.08 -6.51
C PHE A 68 0.58 -0.97 -6.39
N PHE A 69 0.82 -0.24 -7.48
CA PHE A 69 1.76 0.88 -7.49
C PHE A 69 1.34 1.98 -6.52
N SER A 70 0.04 2.31 -6.41
CA SER A 70 -0.46 3.27 -5.41
C SER A 70 -0.10 2.87 -3.99
N ALA A 71 -0.20 1.58 -3.63
CA ALA A 71 0.18 1.11 -2.30
C ALA A 71 1.70 1.12 -2.08
N VAL A 72 2.49 0.73 -3.08
CA VAL A 72 3.96 0.81 -3.03
C VAL A 72 4.41 2.26 -2.87
N PHE A 73 3.82 3.19 -3.64
CA PHE A 73 4.11 4.61 -3.57
C PHE A 73 3.76 5.18 -2.19
N TYR A 74 2.53 4.93 -1.71
CA TYR A 74 2.10 5.35 -0.38
C TYR A 74 3.04 4.84 0.72
N HIS A 75 3.39 3.56 0.69
CA HIS A 75 4.36 3.01 1.64
C HIS A 75 5.72 3.71 1.53
N SER A 76 6.22 3.92 0.31
CA SER A 76 7.55 4.50 0.07
C SER A 76 7.67 5.94 0.55
N SER A 77 6.63 6.75 0.33
CA SER A 77 6.56 8.15 0.78
C SER A 77 6.57 8.31 2.30
N HIS A 78 6.07 7.32 3.05
CA HIS A 78 6.02 7.36 4.53
C HIS A 78 7.08 6.47 5.19
N CYS A 79 7.83 5.68 4.42
CA CYS A 79 8.78 4.73 4.98
C CYS A 79 10.12 5.41 5.32
N GLY A 80 10.44 5.56 6.60
CA GLY A 80 11.75 6.04 7.06
C GLY A 80 12.88 5.00 7.08
N LYS A 81 12.61 3.72 6.76
CA LYS A 81 13.62 2.65 6.84
C LYS A 81 14.60 2.72 5.67
N LYS A 82 15.91 2.82 5.95
CA LYS A 82 16.98 2.85 4.94
C LYS A 82 17.01 1.57 4.10
N ASP A 83 16.99 0.41 4.75
CA ASP A 83 17.04 -0.92 4.12
C ASP A 83 15.68 -1.64 4.21
N CYS A 84 14.65 -1.04 3.62
CA CYS A 84 13.32 -1.63 3.62
C CYS A 84 13.29 -2.90 2.76
N LYS A 85 12.88 -4.03 3.34
CA LYS A 85 12.73 -5.32 2.62
C LYS A 85 11.38 -5.47 1.91
N THR A 86 10.55 -4.43 1.89
CA THR A 86 9.31 -4.42 1.11
C THR A 86 9.65 -4.28 -0.37
N LEU A 87 9.08 -5.16 -1.21
CA LEU A 87 9.37 -5.16 -2.64
C LEU A 87 9.01 -3.80 -3.25
N TYR A 88 9.86 -3.32 -4.17
CA TYR A 88 9.76 -2.03 -4.85
C TYR A 88 9.87 -0.77 -3.97
N CYS A 89 9.96 -0.89 -2.64
CA CYS A 89 10.05 0.29 -1.76
C CYS A 89 11.28 1.15 -2.05
N ASN A 90 12.48 0.55 -2.02
CA ASN A 90 13.72 1.32 -2.24
C ASN A 90 13.80 1.90 -3.66
N GLN A 91 13.39 1.13 -4.66
CA GLN A 91 13.33 1.59 -6.06
C GLN A 91 12.37 2.78 -6.22
N THR A 92 11.23 2.74 -5.55
CA THR A 92 10.24 3.82 -5.60
C THR A 92 10.71 5.06 -4.86
N LYS A 93 11.36 4.91 -3.69
CA LYS A 93 12.01 6.02 -2.98
C LYS A 93 13.06 6.72 -3.83
N GLN A 94 13.89 5.96 -4.53
CA GLN A 94 14.89 6.54 -5.44
C GLN A 94 14.23 7.40 -6.52
N LYS A 95 13.16 6.90 -7.14
CA LYS A 95 12.39 7.67 -8.14
C LYS A 95 11.74 8.93 -7.54
N ILE A 96 11.15 8.83 -6.35
CA ILE A 96 10.57 9.97 -5.64
C ILE A 96 11.64 11.04 -5.40
N ASN A 97 12.80 10.65 -4.86
CA ASN A 97 13.90 11.57 -4.59
C ASN A 97 14.46 12.20 -5.86
N GLN A 98 14.55 11.44 -6.96
CA GLN A 98 14.97 11.96 -8.27
C GLN A 98 14.01 13.05 -8.76
N VAL A 99 12.70 12.85 -8.64
CA VAL A 99 11.70 13.84 -9.09
C VAL A 99 11.66 15.07 -8.19
N LEU A 100 11.84 14.92 -6.88
CA LEU A 100 11.77 16.02 -5.91
C LEU A 100 13.08 16.83 -5.78
N SER A 101 14.18 16.37 -6.36
CA SER A 101 15.47 17.07 -6.35
C SER A 101 15.70 17.97 -7.57
N HIS A 102 14.70 18.08 -8.44
CA HIS A 102 14.60 19.04 -9.54
C HIS A 102 13.53 20.09 -9.22
#